data_AF-A0A9P8ZYK8-F1
#
_entry.id   AF-A0A9P8ZYK8-F1
#
_cell.length_a   1.000
_cell.length_b   1.000
_cell.length_c   1.000
_cell.angle_alpha   90.00
_cell.angle_beta   90.00
_cell.angle_gamma   90.00
#
_symmetry.space_group_name_H-M   'P 1'
#
loop_
_entity.id
_entity.type
_entity.pdbx_description
1 polymer ?
#
loop_
_entity_poly.entity_id
_entity_poly.type
_entity_poly.pdbx_seq_one_letter_code
_entity_poly.pdbx_strand_id
1 'polypeptide(L)'
;MLANTLTVLATAVVSVSGAAIARRDNGVSITPHDKFSSSIGVLGCKINTNRVAYWPSFPSCDSICVKVSANGRSVNLLKIDQSGGAHDISYDAWNYLNVGESASTDPTAGGGIPATYEDVDMSECADLINETEGRLAFSAANSMNFVSSCGADTWIGKNFALYNIATSSCTYGYDEVCQYPDLSLGNQPICPHQLGAQPALTTCPVYNIDYLTGSESLAL
;
A
#
# COMPACT_ATOMS: atom_id res chain seq x y z
N MET A 1 -63.89 10.94 28.52
CA MET A 1 -62.84 10.49 27.57
C MET A 1 -61.81 11.60 27.50
N LEU A 2 -60.65 11.42 28.14
CA LEU A 2 -59.57 12.42 28.21
C LEU A 2 -58.45 11.92 27.29
N ALA A 3 -58.12 12.69 26.25
CA ALA A 3 -57.04 12.37 25.31
C ALA A 3 -55.71 12.93 25.84
N ASN A 4 -54.75 12.04 26.06
CA ASN A 4 -53.37 12.38 26.42
C ASN A 4 -52.56 12.51 25.12
N THR A 5 -52.20 13.72 24.71
CA THR A 5 -51.24 13.92 23.61
C THR A 5 -49.83 14.04 24.17
N LEU A 6 -49.05 12.99 24.00
CA LEU A 6 -47.62 12.95 24.32
C LEU A 6 -46.84 13.42 23.08
N THR A 7 -46.25 14.61 23.15
CA THR A 7 -45.41 15.17 22.08
C THR A 7 -43.98 14.66 22.26
N VAL A 8 -43.51 13.80 21.36
CA VAL A 8 -42.12 13.32 21.32
C VAL A 8 -41.30 14.28 20.45
N LEU A 9 -40.37 15.02 21.06
CA LEU A 9 -39.36 15.81 20.35
C LEU A 9 -38.20 14.88 19.95
N ALA A 10 -38.09 14.57 18.66
CA ALA A 10 -36.93 13.87 18.10
C ALA A 10 -35.78 14.87 17.89
N THR A 11 -34.74 14.77 18.71
CA THR A 11 -33.46 15.45 18.51
C THR A 11 -32.69 14.75 17.39
N ALA A 12 -32.60 15.38 16.22
CA ALA A 12 -31.75 14.92 15.13
C ALA A 12 -30.27 15.18 15.50
N VAL A 13 -29.53 14.11 15.76
CA VAL A 13 -28.08 14.16 15.94
C VAL A 13 -27.45 14.18 14.54
N VAL A 14 -26.91 15.32 14.13
CA VAL A 14 -26.16 15.42 12.87
C VAL A 14 -24.77 14.84 13.11
N SER A 15 -24.53 13.63 12.63
CA SER A 15 -23.21 13.01 12.59
C SER A 15 -22.37 13.75 11.53
N VAL A 16 -21.38 14.52 11.98
CA VAL A 16 -20.37 15.12 11.10
C VAL A 16 -19.36 14.02 10.76
N SER A 17 -19.54 13.36 9.62
CA SER A 17 -18.49 12.50 9.07
C SER A 17 -17.29 13.38 8.73
N GLY A 18 -16.16 13.13 9.39
CA GLY A 18 -14.89 13.76 9.07
C GLY A 18 -14.45 13.31 7.68
N ALA A 19 -14.82 14.06 6.65
CA ALA A 19 -14.24 13.89 5.32
C ALA A 19 -12.75 14.19 5.44
N ALA A 20 -11.90 13.20 5.16
CA ALA A 20 -10.48 13.41 4.97
C ALA A 20 -10.32 14.54 3.94
N ILE A 21 -9.59 15.60 4.30
CA ILE A 21 -9.28 16.67 3.36
C ILE A 21 -8.35 16.06 2.31
N ALA A 22 -8.89 15.73 1.14
CA ALA A 22 -8.10 15.27 0.00
C ALA A 22 -7.03 16.32 -0.29
N ARG A 23 -5.77 16.00 0.00
CA ARG A 23 -4.64 16.85 -0.42
C ARG A 23 -4.46 16.64 -1.92
N ARG A 24 -4.95 17.58 -2.71
CA ARG A 24 -4.62 17.68 -4.13
C ARG A 24 -3.35 18.47 -4.29
N ASP A 25 -2.33 17.85 -4.86
CA ASP A 25 -1.20 18.60 -5.44
C ASP A 25 -1.43 18.76 -6.95
N ASN A 26 -1.33 20.01 -7.40
CA ASN A 26 -1.56 20.40 -8.78
C ASN A 26 -0.21 20.49 -9.52
N GLY A 27 0.27 19.33 -9.99
CA GLY A 27 1.40 19.26 -10.91
C GLY A 27 2.66 18.65 -10.29
N VAL A 28 2.68 17.33 -10.18
CA VAL A 28 3.90 16.55 -9.97
C VAL A 28 4.41 15.96 -11.28
N SER A 29 5.70 15.64 -11.30
CA SER A 29 6.31 14.86 -12.38
C SER A 29 6.39 13.41 -11.92
N ILE A 30 5.58 12.51 -12.52
CA ILE A 30 5.57 11.09 -12.19
C ILE A 30 6.50 10.30 -13.11
N THR A 31 7.42 9.54 -12.54
CA THR A 31 8.41 8.72 -13.26
C THR A 31 8.14 7.22 -13.12
N PRO A 32 8.56 6.39 -14.11
CA PRO A 32 8.41 4.94 -14.01
C PRO A 32 9.46 4.33 -13.08
N HIS A 33 9.05 3.39 -12.25
CA HIS A 33 9.92 2.57 -11.42
C HIS A 33 9.67 1.09 -11.69
N ASP A 34 10.69 0.41 -12.20
CA ASP A 34 10.61 -0.97 -12.69
C ASP A 34 10.98 -2.04 -11.64
N LYS A 35 11.47 -1.62 -10.46
CA LYS A 35 11.86 -2.53 -9.38
C LYS A 35 10.98 -2.34 -8.16
N PHE A 36 10.35 -3.42 -7.72
CA PHE A 36 9.55 -3.43 -6.52
C PHE A 36 10.42 -3.26 -5.27
N SER A 37 9.98 -2.38 -4.38
CA SER A 37 10.52 -2.22 -3.04
C SER A 37 9.48 -1.62 -2.09
N SER A 38 9.78 -1.68 -0.79
CA SER A 38 8.95 -1.06 0.26
C SER A 38 9.81 -0.67 1.46
N SER A 39 9.89 0.62 1.76
CA SER A 39 10.61 1.17 2.92
C SER A 39 9.94 0.87 4.26
N ILE A 40 8.64 0.55 4.26
CA ILE A 40 7.88 0.16 5.46
C ILE A 40 7.71 -1.35 5.60
N GLY A 41 8.28 -2.13 4.68
CA GLY A 41 8.30 -3.59 4.75
C GLY A 41 6.99 -4.27 4.34
N VAL A 42 6.19 -3.66 3.48
CA VAL A 42 5.03 -4.32 2.86
C VAL A 42 5.52 -5.43 1.93
N LEU A 43 4.82 -6.57 1.96
CA LEU A 43 5.18 -7.77 1.21
C LEU A 43 4.57 -7.74 -0.19
N GLY A 44 5.42 -7.69 -1.21
CA GLY A 44 5.01 -7.62 -2.62
C GLY A 44 4.15 -8.79 -3.05
N CYS A 45 4.41 -9.99 -2.53
CA CYS A 45 3.63 -11.19 -2.83
C CYS A 45 2.21 -11.19 -2.24
N LYS A 46 1.84 -10.16 -1.48
CA LYS A 46 0.51 -9.99 -0.86
C LYS A 46 -0.23 -8.76 -1.40
N ILE A 47 0.29 -8.12 -2.44
CA ILE A 47 -0.32 -6.95 -3.09
C ILE A 47 -0.17 -7.02 -4.61
N ASN A 48 -0.80 -6.11 -5.33
CA ASN A 48 -0.53 -5.86 -6.73
C ASN A 48 0.70 -4.94 -6.88
N THR A 49 1.87 -5.51 -7.19
CA THR A 49 3.13 -4.75 -7.35
C THR A 49 3.17 -3.84 -8.58
N ASN A 50 2.25 -4.02 -9.52
CA ASN A 50 2.03 -3.11 -10.66
C ASN A 50 1.21 -1.87 -10.30
N ARG A 51 0.88 -1.68 -9.01
CA ARG A 51 0.12 -0.54 -8.48
C ARG A 51 0.75 0.01 -7.20
N VAL A 52 2.05 0.29 -7.26
CA VAL A 52 2.84 0.82 -6.14
C VAL A 52 3.31 2.24 -6.42
N ALA A 53 3.32 3.06 -5.38
CA ALA A 53 3.81 4.42 -5.37
C ALA A 53 5.02 4.55 -4.43
N TYR A 54 6.08 5.20 -4.93
CA TYR A 54 7.33 5.46 -4.23
C TYR A 54 7.49 6.98 -4.11
N TRP A 55 7.16 7.52 -2.95
CA TRP A 55 6.95 8.96 -2.75
C TRP A 55 8.18 9.65 -2.14
N PRO A 56 8.38 10.97 -2.34
CA PRO A 56 9.48 11.68 -1.67
C PRO A 56 9.35 11.64 -0.14
N SER A 57 8.10 11.64 0.34
CA SER A 57 7.76 11.53 1.76
C SER A 57 7.71 10.08 2.21
N PHE A 58 8.19 9.81 3.42
CA PHE A 58 8.00 8.52 4.07
C PHE A 58 6.49 8.17 4.19
N PRO A 59 6.08 6.89 4.01
CA PRO A 59 4.69 6.49 4.13
C PRO A 59 4.06 6.84 5.49
N SER A 60 2.76 7.12 5.51
CA SER A 60 2.01 7.44 6.73
C SER A 60 1.10 6.29 7.17
N CYS A 61 0.60 6.33 8.40
CA CYS A 61 -0.29 5.29 8.93
C CYS A 61 -1.74 5.36 8.40
N ASP A 62 -2.13 6.45 7.74
CA ASP A 62 -3.52 6.72 7.34
C ASP A 62 -3.71 7.03 5.85
N SER A 63 -2.66 7.39 5.12
CA SER A 63 -2.75 7.86 3.74
C SER A 63 -1.87 7.01 2.82
N ILE A 64 -2.16 5.70 2.82
CA ILE A 64 -1.47 4.71 1.98
C ILE A 64 -2.10 4.64 0.58
N CYS A 65 -3.42 4.80 0.44
CA CYS A 65 -4.05 4.78 -0.88
C CYS A 65 -3.96 6.17 -1.53
N VAL A 66 -3.42 6.21 -2.75
CA VAL A 66 -3.33 7.42 -3.55
C VAL A 66 -3.90 7.18 -4.93
N LYS A 67 -4.63 8.18 -5.43
CA LYS A 67 -5.06 8.23 -6.82
C LYS A 67 -4.16 9.17 -7.59
N VAL A 68 -3.55 8.67 -8.67
CA VAL A 68 -2.72 9.47 -9.58
C VAL A 68 -3.43 9.59 -10.92
N SER A 69 -3.44 10.80 -11.49
CA SER A 69 -4.08 11.08 -12.77
C SER A 69 -3.17 11.85 -13.72
N ALA A 70 -3.09 11.39 -14.96
CA ALA A 70 -2.34 12.00 -16.05
C ALA A 70 -2.98 11.63 -17.39
N ASN A 71 -2.83 12.49 -18.41
CA ASN A 71 -3.31 12.24 -19.78
C ASN A 71 -4.77 11.75 -19.88
N GLY A 72 -5.66 12.25 -19.01
CA GLY A 72 -7.07 11.87 -18.98
C GLY A 72 -7.37 10.50 -18.36
N ARG A 73 -6.39 9.86 -17.73
CA ARG A 73 -6.50 8.55 -17.06
C ARG A 73 -6.16 8.68 -15.58
N SER A 74 -6.60 7.69 -14.80
CA SER A 74 -6.30 7.58 -13.37
C SER A 74 -5.98 6.14 -12.99
N VAL A 75 -5.14 5.97 -11.97
CA VAL A 75 -4.87 4.70 -11.29
C VAL A 75 -4.80 4.93 -9.79
N ASN A 76 -5.23 3.93 -9.03
CA ASN A 76 -5.05 3.88 -7.58
C ASN A 76 -3.79 3.06 -7.26
N LEU A 77 -3.03 3.50 -6.26
CA LEU A 77 -1.72 2.97 -5.91
C LEU A 77 -1.55 2.90 -4.39
N LEU A 78 -0.73 1.96 -3.94
CA LEU A 78 -0.27 1.88 -2.55
C LEU A 78 1.04 2.67 -2.38
N LYS A 79 1.01 3.76 -1.60
CA LYS A 79 2.19 4.53 -1.14
C LYS A 79 2.89 3.78 -0.02
N ILE A 80 3.76 2.84 -0.37
CA ILE A 80 4.43 1.94 0.57
C ILE A 80 5.95 2.03 0.50
N ASP A 81 6.46 2.96 -0.28
CA ASP A 81 7.88 3.20 -0.38
C ASP A 81 8.23 4.68 -0.45
N GLN A 82 9.48 4.98 -0.12
CA GLN A 82 10.05 6.31 -0.20
C GLN A 82 11.07 6.34 -1.34
N SER A 83 10.81 7.17 -2.34
CA SER A 83 11.82 7.56 -3.33
C SER A 83 12.71 8.63 -2.71
N GLY A 84 14.00 8.69 -3.07
CA GLY A 84 14.94 9.70 -2.57
C GLY A 84 14.68 11.15 -3.00
N GLY A 85 13.43 11.51 -3.35
CA GLY A 85 13.02 12.87 -3.74
C GLY A 85 12.08 12.95 -4.95
N ALA A 86 11.82 11.85 -5.65
CA ALA A 86 11.01 11.81 -6.88
C ALA A 86 9.57 11.35 -6.63
N HIS A 87 8.65 11.54 -7.56
CA HIS A 87 7.35 10.85 -7.46
C HIS A 87 7.37 9.70 -8.45
N ASP A 88 7.65 8.51 -7.95
CA ASP A 88 7.81 7.32 -8.76
C ASP A 88 6.58 6.43 -8.58
N ILE A 89 6.18 5.75 -9.64
CA ILE A 89 5.15 4.69 -9.59
C ILE A 89 5.62 3.48 -10.37
N SER A 90 5.10 2.31 -10.03
CA SER A 90 5.37 1.06 -10.74
C SER A 90 5.26 1.24 -12.25
N TYR A 91 6.23 0.70 -13.01
CA TYR A 91 6.36 0.95 -14.45
C TYR A 91 5.05 0.69 -15.22
N ASP A 92 4.31 -0.36 -14.86
CA ASP A 92 2.99 -0.64 -15.45
C ASP A 92 2.00 0.51 -15.29
N ALA A 93 1.85 1.02 -14.06
CA ALA A 93 0.97 2.14 -13.77
C ALA A 93 1.38 3.41 -14.52
N TRP A 94 2.69 3.68 -14.60
CA TRP A 94 3.22 4.79 -15.38
C TRP A 94 2.92 4.64 -16.86
N ASN A 95 3.14 3.45 -17.44
CA ASN A 95 2.91 3.20 -18.86
C ASN A 95 1.43 3.35 -19.22
N TYR A 96 0.55 2.84 -18.37
CA TYR A 96 -0.90 3.01 -18.54
C TYR A 96 -1.31 4.48 -18.48
N LEU A 97 -0.79 5.26 -17.54
CA LEU A 97 -1.05 6.69 -17.50
C LEU A 97 -0.46 7.42 -18.73
N ASN A 98 0.72 7.03 -19.19
CA ASN A 98 1.41 7.65 -20.31
C ASN A 98 0.67 7.40 -21.63
N VAL A 99 0.48 6.14 -22.02
CA VAL A 99 -0.04 5.75 -23.35
C VAL A 99 -1.38 5.01 -23.31
N GLY A 100 -1.81 4.51 -22.15
CA GLY A 100 -3.08 3.78 -22.00
C GLY A 100 -2.96 2.27 -22.03
N GLU A 101 -1.74 1.73 -22.11
CA GLU A 101 -1.47 0.30 -22.21
C GLU A 101 -0.60 -0.18 -21.04
N SER A 102 -0.73 -1.46 -20.70
CA SER A 102 0.15 -2.11 -19.72
C SER A 102 1.59 -2.17 -20.22
N ALA A 103 2.56 -2.02 -19.31
CA ALA A 103 3.97 -2.12 -19.66
C ALA A 103 4.39 -3.54 -20.09
N SER A 104 3.65 -4.58 -19.68
CA SER A 104 3.90 -5.96 -20.14
C SER A 104 3.37 -6.22 -21.55
N THR A 105 2.46 -5.38 -22.05
CA THR A 105 1.85 -5.51 -23.37
C THR A 105 2.51 -4.60 -24.41
N ASP A 106 2.62 -3.30 -24.10
CA ASP A 106 3.20 -2.28 -24.99
C ASP A 106 4.13 -1.35 -24.20
N PRO A 107 5.34 -1.80 -23.85
CA PRO A 107 6.28 -1.03 -23.05
C PRO A 107 6.78 0.20 -23.79
N THR A 108 6.72 1.37 -23.16
CA THR A 108 7.25 2.61 -23.72
C THR A 108 8.44 3.16 -22.93
N ALA A 109 9.29 3.91 -23.63
CA ALA A 109 10.37 4.67 -23.02
C ALA A 109 9.90 6.07 -22.64
N GLY A 110 10.39 6.57 -21.51
CA GLY A 110 10.19 7.95 -21.10
C GLY A 110 10.73 8.25 -19.72
N GLY A 111 10.18 9.29 -19.12
CA GLY A 111 10.51 9.73 -17.78
C GLY A 111 9.32 10.46 -17.17
N GLY A 112 9.58 11.60 -16.53
CA GLY A 112 8.54 12.39 -15.88
C GLY A 112 7.38 12.76 -16.80
N ILE A 113 6.15 12.38 -16.43
CA ILE A 113 4.91 12.90 -17.03
C ILE A 113 4.22 13.85 -16.05
N PRO A 114 3.65 14.98 -16.52
CA PRO A 114 2.83 15.85 -15.69
C PRO A 114 1.60 15.10 -15.17
N ALA A 115 1.40 15.11 -13.86
CA ALA A 115 0.28 14.45 -13.21
C ALA A 115 -0.23 15.25 -12.00
N THR A 116 -1.40 14.85 -11.51
CA THR A 116 -1.93 15.25 -10.22
C THR A 116 -2.15 14.02 -9.36
N TYR A 117 -2.10 14.18 -8.04
CA TYR A 117 -2.47 13.11 -7.12
C TYR A 117 -3.35 13.61 -5.98
N GLU A 118 -4.13 12.70 -5.41
CA GLU A 118 -4.88 12.91 -4.18
C GLU A 118 -4.81 11.66 -3.31
N ASP A 119 -4.56 11.84 -2.01
CA ASP A 119 -4.75 10.75 -1.04
C ASP A 119 -6.26 10.45 -0.97
N VAL A 120 -6.62 9.17 -1.11
CA VAL A 120 -8.01 8.70 -1.14
C VAL A 120 -8.27 7.65 -0.05
N ASP A 121 -9.53 7.29 0.15
CA ASP A 121 -9.90 6.27 1.14
C ASP A 121 -9.32 4.91 0.77
N MET A 122 -8.87 4.14 1.77
CA MET A 122 -8.27 2.83 1.55
C MET A 122 -9.21 1.82 0.86
N SER A 123 -10.52 2.02 0.93
CA SER A 123 -11.48 1.22 0.16
C SER A 123 -11.29 1.33 -1.35
N GLU A 124 -10.73 2.43 -1.85
CA GLU A 124 -10.40 2.60 -3.28
C GLU A 124 -9.17 1.79 -3.72
N CYS A 125 -8.37 1.27 -2.79
CA CYS A 125 -7.22 0.39 -3.05
C CYS A 125 -7.45 -1.05 -2.55
N ALA A 126 -8.67 -1.41 -2.12
CA ALA A 126 -8.93 -2.72 -1.53
C ALA A 126 -8.63 -3.88 -2.49
N ASP A 127 -8.86 -3.68 -3.79
CA ASP A 127 -8.55 -4.64 -4.85
C ASP A 127 -7.05 -4.80 -5.13
N LEU A 128 -6.20 -3.92 -4.58
CA LEU A 128 -4.74 -4.01 -4.68
C LEU A 128 -4.13 -4.90 -3.59
N ILE A 129 -4.92 -5.32 -2.60
CA ILE A 129 -4.48 -6.15 -1.48
C ILE A 129 -4.92 -7.60 -1.74
N ASN A 130 -3.93 -8.50 -1.86
CA ASN A 130 -4.14 -9.92 -2.12
C ASN A 130 -4.04 -10.78 -0.84
N GLU A 131 -3.77 -10.17 0.32
CA GLU A 131 -3.82 -10.84 1.60
C GLU A 131 -5.25 -11.31 1.90
N THR A 132 -5.38 -12.50 2.49
CA THR A 132 -6.65 -13.24 2.58
C THR A 132 -7.75 -12.54 3.38
N GLU A 133 -7.40 -11.65 4.32
CA GLU A 133 -8.35 -10.89 5.14
C GLU A 133 -8.43 -9.42 4.70
N GLY A 134 -7.81 -9.05 3.57
CA GLY A 134 -7.78 -7.68 3.07
C GLY A 134 -6.91 -6.74 3.91
N ARG A 135 -6.00 -7.28 4.73
CA ARG A 135 -5.06 -6.48 5.54
C ARG A 135 -3.78 -6.22 4.76
N LEU A 136 -3.12 -5.10 5.04
CA LEU A 136 -1.81 -4.87 4.45
C LEU A 136 -0.77 -5.75 5.14
N ALA A 137 -0.14 -6.64 4.38
CA ALA A 137 0.82 -7.62 4.91
C ALA A 137 2.23 -7.02 5.00
N PHE A 138 2.88 -7.23 6.14
CA PHE A 138 4.22 -6.72 6.43
C PHE A 138 5.19 -7.83 6.84
N SER A 139 6.46 -7.63 6.51
CA SER A 139 7.58 -8.45 6.99
C SER A 139 7.76 -8.28 8.50
N ALA A 140 7.38 -9.29 9.29
CA ALA A 140 7.45 -9.29 10.75
C ALA A 140 8.85 -8.89 11.29
N ALA A 141 9.91 -9.32 10.60
CA ALA A 141 11.28 -9.05 11.04
C ALA A 141 11.77 -7.62 10.76
N ASN A 142 11.15 -6.89 9.83
CA ASN A 142 11.71 -5.64 9.28
C ASN A 142 10.75 -4.45 9.27
N SER A 143 9.46 -4.64 9.58
CA SER A 143 8.45 -3.56 9.53
C SER A 143 8.11 -2.95 10.89
N MET A 144 8.59 -3.54 11.98
CA MET A 144 8.09 -3.21 13.33
C MET A 144 8.25 -1.74 13.70
N ASN A 145 9.33 -1.07 13.27
CA ASN A 145 9.51 0.36 13.51
C ASN A 145 8.36 1.20 12.93
N PHE A 146 7.82 0.82 11.77
CA PHE A 146 6.66 1.47 11.18
C PHE A 146 5.37 1.04 11.85
N VAL A 147 5.10 -0.28 11.91
CA VAL A 147 3.84 -0.82 12.42
C VAL A 147 3.60 -0.39 13.87
N SER A 148 4.61 -0.43 14.74
CA SER A 148 4.45 -0.01 16.15
C SER A 148 4.30 1.51 16.31
N SER A 149 4.68 2.30 15.31
CA SER A 149 4.47 3.76 15.32
C SER A 149 3.04 4.14 14.94
N CYS A 150 2.30 3.23 14.29
CA CYS A 150 0.93 3.44 13.89
C CYS A 150 -0.02 3.18 15.05
N GLY A 151 -0.61 4.26 15.58
CA GLY A 151 -1.58 4.19 16.67
C GLY A 151 -2.80 3.34 16.31
N ALA A 152 -3.44 2.77 17.34
CA ALA A 152 -4.59 1.87 17.19
C ALA A 152 -5.80 2.48 16.46
N ASP A 153 -5.87 3.81 16.35
CA ASP A 153 -6.94 4.51 15.63
C ASP A 153 -6.67 4.71 14.14
N THR A 154 -5.42 4.54 13.69
CA THR A 154 -5.01 4.68 12.29
C THR A 154 -5.49 3.51 11.43
N TRP A 155 -5.57 3.69 10.11
CA TRP A 155 -5.95 2.58 9.23
C TRP A 155 -4.97 1.41 9.35
N ILE A 156 -3.66 1.69 9.33
CA ILE A 156 -2.64 0.63 9.47
C ILE A 156 -2.74 -0.05 10.82
N GLY A 157 -2.89 0.69 11.92
CA GLY A 157 -3.02 0.10 13.26
C GLY A 157 -4.21 -0.86 13.41
N LYS A 158 -5.23 -0.74 12.54
CA LYS A 158 -6.41 -1.61 12.50
C LYS A 158 -6.33 -2.72 11.45
N ASN A 159 -5.56 -2.54 10.38
CA ASN A 159 -5.64 -3.36 9.16
C ASN A 159 -4.25 -3.82 8.67
N PHE A 160 -3.42 -4.34 9.58
CA PHE A 160 -2.14 -4.94 9.23
C PHE A 160 -2.11 -6.44 9.55
N ALA A 161 -1.26 -7.17 8.84
CA ALA A 161 -0.86 -8.53 9.17
C ALA A 161 0.68 -8.61 9.19
N LEU A 162 1.23 -9.40 10.11
CA LEU A 162 2.66 -9.69 10.14
C LEU A 162 2.89 -11.10 9.61
N TYR A 163 3.82 -11.25 8.69
CA TYR A 163 4.24 -12.55 8.17
C TYR A 163 5.72 -12.77 8.41
N ASN A 164 6.13 -14.02 8.65
CA ASN A 164 7.54 -14.40 8.84
C ASN A 164 8.34 -14.46 7.52
N ILE A 165 8.06 -13.52 6.62
CA ILE A 165 8.79 -13.33 5.37
C ILE A 165 9.81 -12.23 5.62
N ALA A 166 11.09 -12.52 5.34
CA ALA A 166 12.23 -11.71 5.73
C ALA A 166 12.56 -10.59 4.73
N THR A 167 11.98 -10.61 3.54
CA THR A 167 12.24 -9.62 2.47
C THR A 167 10.93 -9.15 1.86
N SER A 168 10.80 -7.86 1.58
CA SER A 168 9.60 -7.30 0.92
C SER A 168 9.33 -7.92 -0.45
N SER A 169 10.38 -8.30 -1.19
CA SER A 169 10.32 -9.05 -2.46
C SER A 169 9.88 -10.52 -2.32
N CYS A 170 9.61 -10.99 -1.10
CA CYS A 170 9.20 -12.36 -0.79
C CYS A 170 10.15 -13.47 -1.29
N THR A 171 11.45 -13.21 -1.29
CA THR A 171 12.49 -14.17 -1.69
C THR A 171 12.96 -15.07 -0.54
N TYR A 172 12.82 -14.62 0.71
CA TYR A 172 13.24 -15.38 1.89
C TYR A 172 12.20 -15.37 3.01
N GLY A 173 12.12 -16.48 3.74
CA GLY A 173 11.29 -16.64 4.94
C GLY A 173 10.21 -17.71 4.81
N TYR A 174 9.27 -17.69 5.74
CA TYR A 174 8.13 -18.59 5.79
C TYR A 174 6.84 -17.78 5.56
N ASP A 175 5.98 -18.25 4.65
CA ASP A 175 4.65 -17.67 4.44
C ASP A 175 3.69 -18.11 5.55
N GLU A 176 3.91 -17.56 6.74
CA GLU A 176 3.15 -17.83 7.96
C GLU A 176 2.85 -16.53 8.70
N VAL A 177 1.66 -16.45 9.29
CA VAL A 177 1.25 -15.28 10.08
C VAL A 177 1.93 -15.31 11.44
N CYS A 178 2.45 -14.16 11.85
CA CYS A 178 3.00 -13.92 13.18
C CYS A 178 2.01 -13.14 14.04
N GLN A 179 2.05 -13.39 15.35
CA GLN A 179 1.31 -12.63 16.33
C GLN A 179 2.02 -11.31 16.63
N TYR A 180 1.25 -10.21 16.63
CA TYR A 180 1.71 -8.92 17.11
C TYR A 180 2.05 -8.99 18.62
N PRO A 181 3.24 -8.54 19.05
CA PRO A 181 3.65 -8.70 20.43
C PRO A 181 2.95 -7.70 21.36
N ASP A 182 2.93 -8.02 22.64
CA ASP A 182 2.69 -7.02 23.67
C ASP A 182 3.91 -6.09 23.74
N LEU A 183 3.75 -4.85 23.28
CA LEU A 183 4.83 -3.86 23.23
C LEU A 183 5.39 -3.49 24.61
N SER A 184 4.69 -3.81 25.71
CA SER A 184 5.22 -3.64 27.06
C SER A 184 6.25 -4.72 27.44
N LEU A 185 6.22 -5.86 26.75
CA LEU A 185 7.12 -7.00 26.96
C LEU A 185 8.23 -7.08 25.91
N GLY A 186 8.02 -6.52 24.72
CA GLY A 186 9.02 -6.44 23.66
C GLY A 186 8.45 -6.05 22.31
N ASN A 187 9.33 -5.83 21.33
CA ASN A 187 8.96 -5.42 19.97
C ASN A 187 9.13 -6.54 18.92
N GLN A 188 9.34 -7.79 19.36
CA GLN A 188 9.55 -8.93 18.46
C GLN A 188 8.26 -9.72 18.27
N PRO A 189 7.73 -9.82 17.04
CA PRO A 189 6.59 -10.68 16.73
C PRO A 189 6.85 -12.15 17.04
N ILE A 190 5.79 -12.86 17.41
CA ILE A 190 5.84 -14.29 17.72
C ILE A 190 5.39 -15.06 16.50
N CYS A 191 6.30 -15.85 15.90
CA CYS A 191 6.04 -16.61 14.68
C CYS A 191 6.18 -18.13 14.95
N PRO A 192 5.53 -18.99 14.14
CA PRO A 192 5.68 -20.45 14.27
C PRO A 192 7.13 -20.94 14.08
N HIS A 193 7.86 -20.38 13.10
CA HIS A 193 9.31 -20.57 12.95
C HIS A 193 10.08 -19.39 13.55
N GLN A 194 11.41 -19.55 13.68
CA GLN A 194 12.28 -18.47 14.13
C GLN A 194 12.04 -17.20 13.32
N LEU A 195 11.75 -16.09 14.01
CA LEU A 195 11.56 -14.77 13.39
C LEU A 195 12.78 -14.39 12.55
N GLY A 196 12.54 -13.99 11.31
CA GLY A 196 13.60 -13.53 10.40
C GLY A 196 14.49 -14.65 9.87
N ALA A 197 14.07 -15.91 10.01
CA ALA A 197 14.70 -17.01 9.28
C ALA A 197 14.68 -16.73 7.77
N GLN A 198 15.74 -17.17 7.07
CA GLN A 198 15.92 -16.89 5.63
C GLN A 198 16.02 -18.17 4.77
N PRO A 199 15.13 -19.17 4.91
CA PRO A 199 15.02 -20.19 3.87
C PRO A 199 14.54 -19.52 2.57
N ALA A 200 14.90 -20.09 1.42
CA ALA A 200 14.38 -19.61 0.14
C ALA A 200 12.86 -19.78 0.07
N LEU A 201 12.14 -18.71 -0.24
CA LEU A 201 10.71 -18.70 -0.44
C LEU A 201 10.41 -18.65 -1.94
N THR A 202 9.74 -19.68 -2.46
CA THR A 202 9.49 -19.86 -3.90
C THR A 202 8.02 -20.00 -4.26
N THR A 203 7.13 -20.06 -3.26
CA THR A 203 5.70 -20.32 -3.44
C THR A 203 4.90 -19.07 -3.81
N CYS A 204 5.47 -17.89 -3.66
CA CYS A 204 4.80 -16.61 -3.92
C CYS A 204 5.79 -15.58 -4.51
N PRO A 205 6.34 -15.85 -5.71
CA PRO A 205 7.34 -14.98 -6.33
C PRO A 205 6.77 -13.59 -6.63
N VAL A 206 7.61 -12.57 -6.48
CA VAL A 206 7.31 -11.20 -6.93
C VAL A 206 8.05 -10.95 -8.23
N TYR A 207 7.36 -10.37 -9.20
CA TYR A 207 7.94 -10.02 -10.49
C TYR A 207 7.98 -8.51 -10.70
N ASN A 208 9.04 -8.08 -11.36
CA ASN A 208 9.24 -6.77 -11.95
C ASN A 208 8.92 -6.84 -13.42
N ILE A 209 8.41 -5.75 -14.01
CA ILE A 209 8.38 -5.60 -15.47
C ILE A 209 9.65 -4.84 -15.86
N ASP A 210 10.56 -5.51 -16.55
CA ASP A 210 11.83 -4.93 -16.96
C ASP A 210 11.61 -3.79 -17.95
N TYR A 211 12.15 -2.63 -17.59
CA TYR A 211 11.95 -1.37 -18.32
C TYR A 211 12.23 -1.53 -19.82
N LEU A 212 11.32 -1.01 -20.66
CA LEU A 212 11.34 -1.07 -22.13
C LEU A 212 11.11 -2.44 -22.77
N THR A 213 11.12 -3.53 -22.01
CA THR A 213 11.06 -4.88 -22.59
C THR A 213 9.70 -5.54 -22.47
N GLY A 214 8.91 -5.14 -21.47
CA GLY A 214 7.66 -5.81 -21.08
C GLY A 214 7.86 -7.21 -20.51
N SER A 215 9.11 -7.67 -20.39
CA SER A 215 9.44 -8.98 -19.85
C SER A 215 9.45 -8.95 -18.32
N GLU A 216 9.07 -10.07 -17.70
CA GLU A 216 9.11 -10.21 -16.26
C GLU A 216 10.47 -10.74 -15.77
N SER A 217 10.98 -10.15 -14.69
CA SER A 217 12.12 -10.67 -13.94
C SER A 217 11.77 -10.84 -12.47
N LEU A 218 12.33 -11.85 -11.81
CA LEU A 218 12.13 -12.02 -10.37
C LEU A 218 12.66 -10.79 -9.63
N ALA A 219 11.84 -10.23 -8.74
CA ALA A 219 12.30 -9.24 -7.79
C ALA A 219 13.20 -9.91 -6.74
N LEU A 220 14.32 -9.28 -6.44
CA LEU A 220 15.33 -9.77 -5.49
C LEU A 220 15.35 -8.87 -4.26
#